data_AF-A0A0S3RMW9-F1
#
_entry.id   AF-A0A0S3RMW9-F1
#
_cell.length_a   1.000
_cell.length_b   1.000
_cell.length_c   1.000
_cell.angle_alpha   90.00
_cell.angle_beta   90.00
_cell.angle_gamma   90.00
#
_symmetry.space_group_name_H-M   'P 1'
#
loop_
_entity.id
_entity.type
_entity.pdbx_description
1 polymer ?
#
loop_
_entity_poly.entity_id
_entity_poly.type
_entity_poly.pdbx_seq_one_letter_code
_entity_poly.pdbx_strand_id
1 'polypeptide(L)'
;MVPSPCSLALPQVSHPQPPIPTGIVTRSKNNITKPKSKLNLHLTTKQPIEPFTITQALRDPDWRAAMQTEYDALCKNNTWDLVPSSIYWSEHCWLQMDFSHQMSA
;
A
#
# COMPACT_ATOMS: atom_id res chain seq x y z
N MET A 1 72.46 21.24 -27.48
CA MET A 1 71.71 22.03 -28.48
C MET A 1 71.02 21.06 -29.42
N VAL A 2 69.70 20.90 -29.26
CA VAL A 2 68.82 20.17 -30.18
C VAL A 2 67.61 21.07 -30.44
N PRO A 3 67.16 21.27 -31.69
CA PRO A 3 66.08 22.20 -31.98
C PRO A 3 64.73 21.61 -31.56
N SER A 4 63.87 22.47 -30.97
CA SER A 4 62.48 22.15 -30.68
C SER A 4 61.72 21.76 -31.94
N PRO A 5 60.84 20.74 -31.90
CA PRO A 5 59.95 20.47 -33.01
C PRO A 5 58.92 21.61 -33.10
N CYS A 6 58.87 22.27 -34.26
CA CYS A 6 57.79 23.19 -34.60
C CYS A 6 56.45 22.49 -34.45
N SER A 7 55.56 23.00 -33.59
CA SER A 7 54.14 22.63 -33.62
C SER A 7 53.58 23.04 -34.98
N LEU A 8 53.40 22.06 -35.86
CA LEU A 8 52.57 22.23 -37.05
C LEU A 8 51.14 22.48 -36.56
N ALA A 9 50.70 23.74 -36.63
CA ALA A 9 49.30 24.09 -36.42
C ALA A 9 48.46 23.35 -37.47
N LEU A 10 47.69 22.35 -37.04
CA LEU A 10 46.67 21.75 -37.89
C LEU A 10 45.73 22.86 -38.39
N PRO A 11 45.24 22.80 -39.64
CA PRO A 11 44.21 23.70 -40.09
C PRO A 11 43.02 23.56 -39.14
N GLN A 12 42.67 24.63 -38.42
CA GLN A 12 41.41 24.67 -37.70
C GLN A 12 40.31 24.63 -38.76
N VAL A 13 39.82 23.43 -39.05
CA VAL A 13 38.59 23.27 -39.82
C VAL A 13 37.50 23.87 -38.95
N SER A 14 37.08 25.08 -39.29
CA SER A 14 35.95 25.78 -38.73
C SER A 14 34.69 24.98 -39.03
N HIS A 15 34.41 23.97 -38.22
CA HIS A 15 33.14 23.29 -38.26
C HIS A 15 32.08 24.32 -37.83
N PRO A 16 31.05 24.61 -38.65
CA PRO A 16 29.99 25.48 -38.22
C PRO A 16 29.31 24.85 -37.01
N GLN A 17 29.43 25.52 -35.86
CA GLN A 17 28.80 25.09 -34.63
C GLN A 17 27.28 25.14 -34.85
N PRO A 18 26.53 24.04 -34.61
CA PRO A 18 25.08 24.06 -34.80
C PRO A 18 24.49 25.17 -33.92
N PRO A 19 23.49 25.92 -34.42
CA PRO A 19 22.92 27.05 -33.71
C PRO A 19 22.45 26.60 -32.32
N ILE A 20 22.91 27.33 -31.29
CA ILE A 20 22.49 27.09 -29.91
C ILE A 20 20.97 27.27 -29.86
N PRO A 21 20.19 26.27 -29.45
CA PRO A 21 18.75 26.37 -29.45
C PRO A 21 18.29 27.53 -28.56
N THR A 22 17.58 28.49 -29.14
CA THR A 22 16.99 29.62 -28.43
C THR A 22 15.72 29.17 -27.73
N GLY A 23 15.88 28.62 -26.52
CA GLY A 23 14.78 28.24 -25.64
C GLY A 23 14.84 26.77 -25.21
N ILE A 24 13.82 26.37 -24.43
CA ILE A 24 13.75 25.02 -23.87
C ILE A 24 13.64 24.00 -25.01
N VAL A 25 14.58 23.05 -25.04
CA VAL A 25 14.55 21.88 -25.91
C VAL A 25 14.01 20.71 -25.12
N THR A 26 12.80 20.28 -25.44
CA THR A 26 12.21 19.06 -24.89
C THR A 26 12.62 17.86 -25.71
N ARG A 27 12.59 16.65 -25.11
CA ARG A 27 12.93 15.39 -25.80
C ARG A 27 12.10 15.16 -27.09
N SER A 28 10.85 15.64 -27.13
CA SER A 28 10.00 15.57 -28.33
C SER A 28 10.53 16.42 -29.48
N LYS A 29 11.14 17.58 -29.20
CA LYS A 29 11.76 18.47 -30.20
C LYS A 29 12.96 17.82 -30.90
N ASN A 30 13.58 16.83 -30.25
CA ASN A 30 14.64 15.99 -30.82
C ASN A 30 14.14 14.60 -31.25
N ASN A 31 12.82 14.41 -31.41
CA ASN A 31 12.19 13.14 -31.80
C ASN A 31 12.52 11.94 -30.88
N ILE A 32 12.84 12.19 -29.60
CA ILE A 32 13.21 11.13 -28.65
C ILE A 32 11.98 10.63 -27.91
N THR A 33 11.36 9.58 -28.44
CA THR A 33 10.15 8.96 -27.86
C THR A 33 10.51 7.68 -27.12
N LYS A 34 10.04 7.50 -25.88
CA LYS A 34 10.14 6.19 -25.19
C LYS A 34 8.83 5.43 -25.41
N PRO A 35 8.86 4.22 -25.98
CA PRO A 35 7.65 3.41 -26.09
C PRO A 35 7.12 3.08 -24.68
N LYS A 36 5.81 3.23 -24.49
CA LYS A 36 5.15 2.88 -23.23
C LYS A 36 5.07 1.36 -23.15
N SER A 37 5.72 0.76 -22.14
CA SER A 37 5.49 -0.65 -21.80
C SER A 37 4.13 -0.77 -21.14
N LYS A 38 3.19 -1.48 -21.78
CA LYS A 38 1.91 -1.80 -21.15
C LYS A 38 2.16 -2.89 -20.12
N LEU A 39 2.13 -2.50 -18.85
CA LEU A 39 2.24 -3.44 -17.74
C LEU A 39 0.86 -4.08 -17.51
N ASN A 40 0.79 -5.41 -17.44
CA ASN A 40 -0.45 -6.14 -17.12
C ASN A 40 -0.63 -6.20 -15.59
N LEU A 41 -1.10 -5.11 -14.98
CA LEU A 41 -1.39 -5.04 -13.53
C LEU A 41 -2.78 -5.61 -13.24
N HIS A 42 -3.05 -6.86 -13.62
CA HIS A 42 -4.30 -7.49 -13.23
C HIS A 42 -4.15 -8.08 -11.82
N LEU A 43 -4.80 -7.45 -10.84
CA LEU A 43 -4.87 -7.96 -9.48
C LEU A 43 -6.21 -8.66 -9.28
N THR A 44 -6.19 -9.99 -9.12
CA THR A 44 -7.36 -10.74 -8.68
C THR A 44 -7.39 -10.75 -7.16
N THR A 45 -8.19 -9.87 -6.58
CA THR A 45 -8.51 -9.92 -5.16
C THR A 45 -9.44 -11.11 -4.91
N LYS A 46 -8.87 -12.22 -4.46
CA LYS A 46 -9.66 -13.28 -3.80
C LYS A 46 -10.07 -12.75 -2.43
N GLN A 47 -11.15 -11.98 -2.38
CA GLN A 47 -11.77 -11.65 -1.10
C GLN A 47 -12.30 -12.95 -0.50
N PRO A 48 -11.97 -13.29 0.75
CA PRO A 48 -12.61 -14.40 1.45
C PRO A 48 -14.12 -14.17 1.43
N ILE A 49 -14.88 -15.18 0.98
CA ILE A 49 -16.34 -15.11 1.04
C ILE A 49 -16.72 -15.13 2.51
N GLU A 50 -17.46 -14.12 2.96
CA GLU A 50 -17.96 -14.07 4.33
C GLU A 50 -18.88 -15.27 4.60
N PRO A 51 -18.63 -16.05 5.67
CA PRO A 51 -19.44 -17.21 5.99
C PRO A 51 -20.80 -16.78 6.54
N PHE A 52 -21.87 -17.44 6.10
CA PHE A 52 -23.23 -17.15 6.57
C PHE A 52 -23.56 -17.77 7.92
N THR A 53 -22.78 -18.77 8.35
CA THR A 53 -23.02 -19.51 9.60
C THR A 53 -21.72 -19.70 10.36
N ILE A 54 -21.84 -19.77 11.69
CA ILE A 54 -20.71 -20.01 12.58
C ILE A 54 -20.01 -21.32 12.21
N THR A 55 -20.76 -22.38 11.88
CA THR A 55 -20.17 -23.67 11.48
C THR A 55 -19.35 -23.58 10.20
N GLN A 56 -19.76 -22.74 9.25
CA GLN A 56 -18.97 -22.47 8.04
C GLN A 56 -17.69 -21.70 8.39
N ALA A 57 -17.81 -20.65 9.20
CA ALA A 57 -16.67 -19.84 9.63
C ALA A 57 -15.62 -20.67 10.37
N LEU A 58 -16.04 -21.55 11.29
CA LEU A 58 -15.15 -22.39 12.07
C LEU A 58 -14.46 -23.50 11.26
N ARG A 59 -14.97 -23.82 10.07
CA ARG A 59 -14.35 -24.78 9.16
C ARG A 59 -13.22 -24.15 8.35
N ASP A 60 -13.30 -22.84 8.11
CA ASP A 60 -12.26 -22.08 7.44
C ASP A 60 -11.15 -21.72 8.45
N PRO A 61 -9.88 -22.09 8.20
CA PRO A 61 -8.78 -21.83 9.12
C PRO A 61 -8.51 -20.34 9.32
N ASP A 62 -8.69 -19.50 8.30
CA ASP A 62 -8.40 -18.07 8.37
C ASP A 62 -9.45 -17.36 9.25
N TRP A 63 -10.72 -17.70 9.04
CA TRP A 63 -11.82 -17.20 9.87
C TRP A 63 -11.73 -17.68 11.32
N ARG A 64 -11.38 -18.95 11.55
CA ARG A 64 -11.17 -19.47 12.91
C ARG A 64 -10.02 -18.74 13.60
N ALA A 65 -8.90 -18.51 12.91
CA ALA A 65 -7.76 -17.80 13.48
C ALA A 65 -8.11 -16.35 13.83
N ALA A 66 -8.87 -15.67 12.96
CA ALA A 66 -9.35 -14.32 13.22
C ALA A 66 -10.27 -14.25 14.45
N MET A 67 -11.24 -15.16 14.57
CA MET A 67 -12.12 -15.24 15.75
C MET A 67 -11.34 -15.48 17.04
N GLN A 68 -10.34 -16.37 17.02
CA GLN A 68 -9.51 -16.64 18.18
C GLN A 68 -8.68 -15.43 18.59
N THR A 69 -8.13 -14.72 17.60
CA THR A 69 -7.33 -13.50 17.85
C THR A 69 -8.17 -12.43 18.53
N GLU A 70 -9.39 -12.21 18.05
CA GLU A 70 -10.32 -11.27 18.67
C GLU A 70 -10.68 -11.72 20.09
N TYR A 71 -11.04 -12.98 20.28
CA TYR A 71 -11.35 -13.53 21.61
C TYR A 71 -10.20 -13.31 22.61
N ASP A 72 -8.97 -13.64 22.21
CA ASP A 72 -7.79 -13.46 23.05
C ASP A 72 -7.55 -11.97 23.37
N ALA A 73 -7.82 -11.06 22.43
CA ALA A 73 -7.73 -9.62 22.66
C ALA A 73 -8.78 -9.14 23.67
N LEU A 74 -10.03 -9.62 23.55
CA LEU A 74 -11.11 -9.29 24.48
C LEU A 74 -10.79 -9.78 25.89
N CYS A 75 -10.28 -11.01 26.03
CA CYS A 75 -9.86 -11.55 27.32
C CYS A 75 -8.72 -10.75 27.94
N LYS A 76 -7.73 -10.32 27.15
CA LYS A 76 -6.60 -9.52 27.63
C LYS A 76 -7.01 -8.13 28.12
N ASN A 77 -8.00 -7.53 27.49
CA ASN A 77 -8.45 -6.18 27.84
C ASN A 77 -9.42 -6.16 29.02
N ASN A 78 -9.83 -7.34 29.54
CA ASN A 78 -10.81 -7.48 30.62
C ASN A 78 -12.08 -6.63 30.40
N THR A 79 -12.44 -6.37 29.15
CA THR A 79 -13.50 -5.40 28.80
C THR A 79 -14.86 -6.09 28.65
N TRP A 80 -14.90 -7.42 28.68
CA TRP A 80 -16.10 -8.22 28.41
C TRP A 80 -16.27 -9.33 29.45
N ASP A 81 -17.46 -9.39 30.05
CA ASP A 81 -17.91 -10.49 30.89
C ASP A 81 -18.93 -11.35 30.15
N LEU A 82 -18.80 -12.67 30.23
CA LEU A 82 -19.73 -13.61 29.61
C LEU A 82 -21.04 -13.66 30.40
N VAL A 83 -22.14 -13.30 29.75
CA VAL A 83 -23.47 -13.41 30.35
C VAL A 83 -23.97 -14.87 30.24
N PRO A 84 -24.40 -15.49 31.35
CA PRO A 84 -24.99 -16.82 31.32
C PRO A 84 -26.21 -16.88 30.39
N SER A 85 -26.30 -17.94 29.60
CA SER A 85 -27.41 -18.15 28.66
C SER A 85 -28.77 -18.35 29.32
N SER A 86 -28.82 -18.46 30.65
CA SER A 86 -30.05 -18.54 31.43
C SER A 86 -30.73 -17.19 31.66
N ILE A 87 -30.03 -16.06 31.45
CA ILE A 87 -30.50 -14.71 31.83
C ILE A 87 -31.42 -14.07 30.77
N TYR A 88 -31.61 -14.68 29.60
CA TYR A 88 -32.40 -14.09 28.50
C TYR A 88 -33.93 -14.02 28.72
N TRP A 89 -34.45 -14.35 29.91
CA TRP A 89 -35.88 -14.25 30.23
C TRP A 89 -36.22 -13.16 31.26
N SER A 90 -35.42 -12.12 31.39
CA SER A 90 -35.86 -10.89 32.04
C SER A 90 -35.61 -9.69 31.13
N GLU A 91 -36.64 -8.86 30.94
CA GLU A 91 -36.69 -7.74 30.00
C GLU A 91 -35.72 -6.57 30.33
N HIS A 92 -34.71 -6.80 31.16
CA HIS A 92 -33.78 -5.78 31.67
C HIS A 92 -32.31 -6.00 31.27
N CYS A 93 -32.02 -6.89 30.32
CA CYS A 93 -30.63 -7.23 29.97
C CYS A 93 -29.94 -6.23 29.02
N TRP A 94 -30.69 -5.37 28.32
CA TRP A 94 -30.13 -4.47 27.30
C TRP A 94 -29.59 -3.14 27.82
N LEU A 95 -29.96 -2.70 29.03
CA LEU A 95 -29.50 -1.41 29.59
C LEU A 95 -28.13 -1.49 30.29
N GLN A 96 -27.63 -2.71 30.59
CA GLN A 96 -26.38 -2.88 31.32
C GLN A 96 -25.14 -2.79 30.40
N MET A 97 -25.27 -3.08 29.11
CA MET A 97 -24.15 -3.03 28.15
C MET A 97 -23.70 -1.59 27.79
N ASP A 98 -24.53 -0.57 28.06
CA ASP A 98 -24.22 0.84 27.78
C ASP A 98 -23.61 1.57 29.01
N PHE A 99 -23.94 1.15 30.24
CA PHE A 99 -23.67 2.00 31.41
C PHE A 99 -22.25 1.91 32.02
N SER A 100 -21.45 0.88 31.71
CA SER A 100 -20.10 0.77 32.31
C SER A 100 -19.04 1.67 31.65
N HIS A 101 -19.33 2.30 30.51
CA HIS A 101 -18.43 3.22 29.83
C HIS A 101 -18.61 4.71 30.22
N GLN A 102 -19.52 5.04 31.14
CA GLN A 102 -19.79 6.43 31.55
C GLN A 102 -19.36 6.78 33.00
N MET A 103 -18.67 5.90 33.73
CA MET A 103 -18.17 6.22 35.07
C MET A 103 -16.70 5.83 35.28
N SER A 104 -15.81 6.33 34.41
CA SER A 104 -14.42 6.59 34.81
C SER A 104 -13.80 7.66 33.91
N ALA A 105 -14.13 8.92 34.21
CA ALA A 105 -13.32 10.09 33.90
C ALA A 105 -12.90 10.74 35.22
#